data_AF-R6YP90-F1
#
_entry.id   AF-R6YP90-F1
#
_cell.length_a   1.000
_cell.length_b   1.000
_cell.length_c   1.000
_cell.angle_alpha   90.00
_cell.angle_beta   90.00
_cell.angle_gamma   90.00
#
_symmetry.space_group_name_H-M   'P 1'
#
loop_
_entity.id
_entity.type
_entity.pdbx_description
1 polymer ?
#
loop_
_entity_poly.entity_id
_entity_poly.type
_entity_poly.pdbx_seq_one_letter_code
_entity_poly.pdbx_strand_id
1 'polypeptide(L)'
;MALKERVQKRIDGMKVEGGWRMKLAVYGGAVLMVGGILLVMYLLLGGIGSTPQVGTVTVRSSSGEVTPLSNQIYTTTRGDRTESRRLVPGEVGDSAPTVVFDHATSILPQGGSDNGDFAFTIYDEAGRVYTETADYFQCPQEPGTYLVCEEFYWGTQRENIGMEYYFWIEVSEEYLASEGAE
;
A
#
# COMPACT_ATOMS: atom_id res chain seq x y z
N MET A 1 59.19 -12.86 8.10
CA MET A 1 59.09 -13.32 6.69
C MET A 1 58.13 -14.49 6.50
N ALA A 2 58.04 -15.46 7.42
CA ALA A 2 57.19 -16.66 7.27
C ALA A 2 55.66 -16.44 7.15
N LEU A 3 55.12 -15.32 7.66
CA LEU A 3 53.68 -15.03 7.55
C LEU A 3 53.29 -14.58 6.13
N LYS A 4 54.16 -13.82 5.45
CA LYS A 4 53.98 -13.41 4.05
C LYS A 4 53.99 -14.62 3.13
N GLU A 5 54.93 -15.55 3.33
CA GLU A 5 55.00 -16.79 2.54
C GLU A 5 53.78 -17.68 2.71
N ARG A 6 53.23 -17.80 3.93
CA ARG A 6 52.00 -18.59 4.16
C ARG A 6 50.77 -17.98 3.51
N VAL A 7 50.66 -16.65 3.45
CA VAL A 7 49.56 -15.96 2.77
C VAL A 7 49.71 -16.05 1.26
N GLN A 8 50.92 -15.83 0.73
CA GLN A 8 51.23 -15.97 -0.69
C GLN A 8 50.91 -17.38 -1.20
N LYS A 9 51.30 -18.41 -0.44
CA LYS A 9 51.08 -19.83 -0.80
C LYS A 9 49.61 -20.24 -0.81
N ARG A 10 48.76 -19.59 0.01
CA ARG A 10 47.30 -19.78 -0.08
C ARG A 10 46.68 -19.07 -1.28
N ILE A 11 47.20 -17.91 -1.66
CA ILE A 11 46.72 -17.16 -2.84
C ILE A 11 47.14 -17.88 -4.13
N ASP A 12 48.38 -18.36 -4.21
CA ASP A 12 48.87 -19.09 -5.39
C ASP A 12 48.28 -20.51 -5.48
N GLY A 13 47.87 -21.12 -4.36
CA GLY A 13 47.13 -22.38 -4.36
C GLY A 13 45.71 -22.30 -4.97
N MET A 14 45.17 -21.09 -5.15
CA MET A 14 43.89 -20.85 -5.84
C MET A 14 44.06 -20.43 -7.30
N LYS A 15 45.29 -20.29 -7.80
CA LYS A 15 45.51 -20.11 -9.24
C LYS A 15 45.39 -21.46 -9.91
N VAL A 16 44.39 -21.61 -10.77
CA VAL A 16 44.27 -22.77 -11.65
C VAL A 16 45.47 -22.78 -12.59
N GLU A 17 46.47 -23.62 -12.35
CA GLU A 17 47.56 -23.83 -13.28
C GLU A 17 47.05 -24.70 -14.45
N GLY A 18 46.87 -24.04 -15.60
CA GLY A 18 46.32 -24.62 -16.81
C GLY A 18 46.20 -23.54 -17.88
N GLY A 19 46.22 -23.96 -19.15
CA GLY A 19 46.14 -23.05 -20.30
C GLY A 19 44.92 -22.14 -20.24
N TRP A 20 44.99 -20.97 -20.89
CA TRP A 20 43.96 -19.92 -20.91
C TRP A 20 42.52 -20.45 -21.05
N ARG A 21 42.31 -21.48 -21.87
CA ARG A 21 41.00 -22.14 -22.08
C ARG A 21 40.44 -22.82 -20.82
N MET A 22 41.29 -23.44 -20.01
CA MET A 22 40.89 -24.10 -18.77
C MET A 22 40.58 -23.09 -17.67
N LYS A 23 41.33 -21.99 -17.59
CA LYS A 23 41.00 -20.85 -16.72
C LYS A 23 39.65 -20.25 -17.11
N LEU A 24 39.41 -20.00 -18.40
CA LEU A 24 38.15 -19.42 -18.88
C LEU A 24 36.95 -20.34 -18.63
N ALA A 25 37.12 -21.66 -18.78
CA ALA A 25 36.09 -22.64 -18.46
C ALA A 25 35.78 -22.70 -16.97
N VAL A 26 36.80 -22.69 -16.10
CA VAL A 26 36.62 -22.77 -14.64
C VAL A 26 36.06 -21.47 -14.07
N TYR A 27 36.61 -20.31 -14.46
CA TYR A 27 36.09 -19.01 -14.01
C TYR A 27 34.71 -18.71 -14.61
N GLY A 28 34.47 -19.06 -15.88
CA GLY A 28 33.15 -18.94 -16.51
C GLY A 28 32.10 -19.84 -15.85
N GLY A 29 32.46 -21.09 -15.55
CA GLY A 29 31.60 -22.01 -14.80
C GLY A 29 31.31 -21.54 -13.38
N ALA A 30 32.30 -20.98 -12.68
CA ALA A 30 32.11 -20.42 -11.34
C ALA A 30 31.17 -19.22 -11.34
N VAL A 31 31.31 -18.29 -12.30
CA VAL A 31 30.41 -17.13 -12.43
C VAL A 31 28.97 -17.58 -12.73
N LEU A 32 28.78 -18.59 -13.59
CA LEU A 32 27.45 -19.15 -13.88
C LEU A 32 26.82 -19.85 -12.67
N MET A 33 27.60 -20.61 -11.89
CA MET A 33 27.08 -21.23 -10.67
C MET A 33 26.70 -20.19 -9.62
N VAL A 34 27.54 -19.18 -9.38
CA VAL A 34 27.22 -18.10 -8.44
C VAL A 34 26.02 -17.30 -8.91
N GLY A 35 25.96 -16.96 -10.20
CA GLY A 35 24.81 -16.27 -10.80
C GLY A 35 23.52 -17.09 -10.68
N GLY A 36 23.58 -18.41 -10.92
CA GLY A 36 22.46 -19.32 -10.75
C GLY A 36 21.97 -19.41 -9.31
N ILE A 37 22.88 -19.51 -8.34
CA ILE A 37 22.53 -19.51 -6.90
C ILE A 37 21.88 -18.19 -6.51
N LEU A 38 22.43 -17.05 -6.94
CA LEU A 38 21.86 -15.73 -6.65
C LEU A 38 20.49 -15.55 -7.30
N LEU A 39 20.29 -16.04 -8.53
CA LEU A 39 19.00 -16.02 -9.21
C LEU A 39 17.95 -16.87 -8.47
N VAL A 40 18.32 -18.10 -8.07
CA VAL A 40 17.43 -18.96 -7.27
C VAL A 40 17.12 -18.31 -5.93
N MET A 41 18.11 -17.73 -5.26
CA MET A 41 17.90 -17.02 -3.99
C MET A 41 16.99 -15.80 -4.17
N TYR A 42 17.15 -15.04 -5.26
CA TYR A 42 16.27 -13.92 -5.60
C TYR A 42 14.84 -14.39 -5.86
N LEU A 43 14.65 -15.50 -6.58
CA LEU A 43 13.32 -16.08 -6.83
C LEU A 43 12.68 -16.64 -5.56
N LEU A 44 13.48 -17.27 -4.68
CA LEU A 44 12.99 -17.78 -3.38
C LEU A 44 12.61 -16.65 -2.43
N LEU A 45 13.36 -15.55 -2.41
CA LEU A 45 13.04 -14.37 -1.61
C LEU A 45 11.87 -13.58 -2.20
N GLY A 46 11.77 -13.48 -3.53
CA GLY A 46 10.64 -12.84 -4.22
C GLY A 46 9.32 -13.64 -4.13
N GLY A 47 9.39 -14.94 -3.80
CA GLY A 47 8.22 -15.80 -3.63
C GLY A 47 7.64 -15.83 -2.22
N ILE A 48 8.35 -15.29 -1.22
CA ILE A 48 7.78 -15.06 0.11
C ILE A 48 7.12 -13.69 0.03
N GLY A 49 5.82 -13.68 -0.30
CA GLY A 49 5.02 -12.45 -0.23
C GLY A 49 5.28 -11.75 1.09
N SER A 50 5.73 -10.50 1.03
CA SER A 50 5.92 -9.70 2.23
C SER A 50 4.59 -9.63 2.96
N THR A 51 4.59 -9.84 4.27
CA THR A 51 3.40 -9.61 5.09
C THR A 51 2.86 -8.22 4.77
N PRO A 52 1.58 -8.08 4.40
CA PRO A 52 1.00 -6.79 4.07
C PRO A 52 1.15 -5.82 5.25
N GLN A 53 1.35 -4.55 4.93
CA GLN A 53 1.56 -3.47 5.90
C GLN A 53 0.58 -2.35 5.59
N VAL A 54 -0.22 -1.98 6.60
CA VAL A 54 -1.12 -0.83 6.50
C VAL A 54 -0.27 0.44 6.49
N GLY A 55 -0.41 1.23 5.42
CA GLY A 55 0.20 2.54 5.31
C GLY A 55 -0.61 3.62 6.04
N THR A 56 -0.18 4.87 5.87
CA THR A 56 -0.92 6.05 6.32
C THR A 56 -1.83 6.53 5.21
N VAL A 57 -3.03 6.97 5.55
CA VAL A 57 -3.93 7.70 4.64
C VAL A 57 -4.02 9.13 5.12
N THR A 58 -3.94 10.07 4.19
CA THR A 58 -4.12 11.49 4.46
C THR A 58 -5.22 12.02 3.54
N VAL A 59 -6.19 12.73 4.10
CA VAL A 59 -7.16 13.52 3.34
C VAL A 59 -6.65 14.95 3.32
N ARG A 60 -6.39 15.48 2.13
CA ARG A 60 -5.94 16.85 1.90
C ARG A 60 -7.08 17.65 1.29
N SER A 61 -7.37 18.83 1.81
CA SER A 61 -8.19 19.86 1.14
C SER A 61 -7.52 21.24 1.26
N SER A 62 -8.14 22.31 0.76
CA SER A 62 -7.60 23.66 0.93
C SER A 62 -7.50 24.09 2.40
N SER A 63 -8.31 23.48 3.26
CA SER A 63 -8.33 23.74 4.71
C SER A 63 -7.17 23.10 5.47
N GLY A 64 -6.49 22.10 4.87
CA GLY A 64 -5.34 21.43 5.46
C GLY A 64 -5.32 19.93 5.19
N GLU A 65 -4.52 19.21 5.95
CA GLU A 65 -4.38 17.76 5.90
C GLU A 65 -4.86 17.12 7.20
N VAL A 66 -5.65 16.05 7.09
CA VAL A 66 -6.13 15.27 8.24
C VAL A 66 -5.89 13.77 8.01
N THR A 67 -5.79 13.03 9.11
CA THR A 67 -5.73 11.57 9.08
C THR A 67 -7.12 11.02 9.38
N PRO A 68 -7.76 10.27 8.46
CA PRO A 68 -9.09 9.71 8.67
C PRO A 68 -9.09 8.66 9.79
N LEU A 69 -10.25 8.42 10.38
CA LEU A 69 -10.44 7.32 11.32
C LEU A 69 -10.32 6.00 10.54
N SER A 70 -9.40 5.13 10.94
CA SER A 70 -9.16 3.85 10.27
C SER A 70 -9.79 2.69 11.04
N ASN A 71 -10.34 1.73 10.30
CA ASN A 71 -10.88 0.49 10.85
C ASN A 71 -10.43 -0.71 10.00
N GLN A 72 -9.83 -1.72 10.64
CA GLN A 72 -9.47 -2.95 9.93
C GLN A 72 -10.67 -3.88 9.84
N ILE A 73 -11.07 -4.22 8.61
CA ILE A 73 -12.27 -5.01 8.36
C ILE A 73 -12.01 -6.47 8.00
N TYR A 74 -10.81 -6.81 7.53
CA TYR A 74 -10.40 -8.20 7.37
C TYR A 74 -8.89 -8.34 7.20
N THR A 75 -8.41 -9.56 7.31
CA THR A 75 -7.07 -9.95 6.86
C THR A 75 -7.18 -11.17 5.97
N THR A 76 -6.47 -11.15 4.84
CA THR A 76 -6.33 -12.28 3.93
C THR A 76 -4.92 -12.82 4.03
N THR A 77 -4.79 -14.11 4.31
CA THR A 77 -3.50 -14.82 4.31
C THR A 77 -3.60 -16.06 3.45
N ARG A 78 -2.72 -16.18 2.45
CA ARG A 78 -2.70 -17.24 1.44
C ARG A 78 -4.00 -17.41 0.64
N GLY A 79 -4.85 -16.38 0.64
CA GLY A 79 -6.19 -16.38 0.04
C GLY A 79 -7.32 -16.71 1.02
N ASP A 80 -7.00 -17.08 2.26
CA ASP A 80 -8.01 -17.32 3.29
C ASP A 80 -8.30 -16.02 4.04
N ARG A 81 -9.56 -15.58 4.00
CA ARG A 81 -10.02 -14.31 4.57
C ARG A 81 -10.59 -14.52 5.97
N THR A 82 -10.11 -13.74 6.93
CA THR A 82 -10.65 -13.63 8.29
C THR A 82 -11.29 -12.27 8.45
N GLU A 83 -12.61 -12.23 8.66
CA GLU A 83 -13.37 -10.99 8.84
C GLU A 83 -13.14 -10.39 10.23
N SER A 84 -13.15 -9.07 10.28
CA SER A 84 -13.23 -8.24 11.47
C SER A 84 -14.55 -7.48 11.48
N ARG A 85 -14.82 -6.81 12.59
CA ARG A 85 -16.03 -6.00 12.74
C ARG A 85 -15.91 -4.69 11.96
N ARG A 86 -16.95 -4.35 11.20
CA ARG A 86 -17.14 -3.04 10.58
C ARG A 86 -17.72 -2.04 11.58
N LEU A 87 -17.36 -0.77 11.47
CA LEU A 87 -17.98 0.30 12.25
C LEU A 87 -19.30 0.72 11.57
N VAL A 88 -20.29 1.07 12.39
CA VAL A 88 -21.50 1.73 11.89
C VAL A 88 -21.36 3.25 12.02
N PRO A 89 -22.04 4.07 11.19
CA PRO A 89 -21.91 5.53 11.23
C PRO A 89 -22.05 6.16 12.62
N GLY A 90 -22.97 5.65 13.44
CA GLY A 90 -23.17 6.13 14.82
C GLY A 90 -22.01 5.82 15.79
N GLU A 91 -21.14 4.86 15.48
CA GLU A 91 -19.92 4.58 16.25
C GLU A 91 -18.73 5.43 15.78
N VAL A 92 -18.76 5.90 14.53
CA VAL A 92 -17.75 6.81 13.98
C VAL A 92 -17.89 8.18 14.62
N GLY A 93 -19.06 8.81 14.49
CA GLY A 93 -19.40 10.10 15.08
C GLY A 93 -18.26 11.12 15.01
N ASP A 94 -17.98 11.78 16.15
CA ASP A 94 -16.94 12.80 16.28
C ASP A 94 -15.50 12.25 16.29
N SER A 95 -15.31 10.94 16.19
CA SER A 95 -13.97 10.33 16.14
C SER A 95 -13.32 10.49 14.77
N ALA A 96 -14.13 10.67 13.72
CA ALA A 96 -13.65 10.98 12.38
C ALA A 96 -13.40 12.49 12.23
N PRO A 97 -12.30 12.90 11.55
CA PRO A 97 -12.05 14.31 11.31
C PRO A 97 -13.03 14.87 10.28
N THR A 98 -13.23 16.19 10.32
CA THR A 98 -14.00 16.94 9.32
C THR A 98 -13.07 17.71 8.40
N VAL A 99 -13.38 17.72 7.11
CA VAL A 99 -12.70 18.54 6.10
C VAL A 99 -13.72 19.37 5.31
N VAL A 100 -13.34 20.59 4.96
CA VAL A 100 -14.08 21.36 3.95
C VAL A 100 -13.82 20.73 2.58
N PHE A 101 -14.88 20.37 1.87
CA PHE A 101 -14.80 19.77 0.55
C PHE A 101 -14.63 20.84 -0.53
N ASP A 102 -13.68 20.60 -1.42
CA ASP A 102 -13.31 21.53 -2.49
C ASP A 102 -12.56 20.80 -3.62
N HIS A 103 -12.24 21.56 -4.68
CA HIS A 103 -11.48 21.09 -5.84
C HIS A 103 -10.05 20.62 -5.53
N ALA A 104 -9.51 20.93 -4.36
CA ALA A 104 -8.20 20.44 -3.91
C ALA A 104 -8.32 19.15 -3.09
N THR A 105 -9.54 18.67 -2.85
CA THR A 105 -9.79 17.52 -2.00
C THR A 105 -9.25 16.24 -2.63
N SER A 106 -8.34 15.57 -1.93
CA SER A 106 -7.69 14.35 -2.40
C SER A 106 -7.38 13.41 -1.24
N ILE A 107 -7.44 12.11 -1.53
CA ILE A 107 -7.06 11.05 -0.60
C ILE A 107 -5.69 10.53 -1.04
N LEU A 108 -4.75 10.50 -0.10
CA LEU A 108 -3.33 10.23 -0.34
C LEU A 108 -2.90 9.01 0.49
N PRO A 109 -3.07 7.79 -0.02
CA PRO A 109 -2.49 6.59 0.60
C PRO A 109 -0.96 6.60 0.43
N GLN A 110 -0.24 6.35 1.52
CA GLN A 110 1.22 6.25 1.56
C GLN A 110 1.63 5.02 2.37
N GLY A 111 2.25 4.04 1.72
CA GLY A 111 2.71 2.82 2.37
C GLY A 111 3.63 2.00 1.49
N GLY A 112 4.24 0.97 2.08
CA GLY A 112 5.12 0.04 1.36
C GLY A 112 4.39 -1.13 0.69
N SER A 113 3.09 -1.30 0.96
CA SER A 113 2.25 -2.31 0.31
C SER A 113 1.46 -1.69 -0.83
N ASP A 114 1.22 -2.48 -1.88
CA ASP A 114 0.31 -2.10 -2.96
C ASP A 114 -1.10 -1.84 -2.43
N ASN A 115 -1.90 -1.06 -3.16
CA ASN A 115 -3.31 -0.83 -2.85
C ASN A 115 -4.22 -1.57 -3.84
N GLY A 116 -5.31 -2.12 -3.31
CA GLY A 116 -6.39 -2.68 -4.11
C GLY A 116 -7.31 -1.62 -4.69
N ASP A 117 -8.40 -2.09 -5.28
CA ASP A 117 -9.48 -1.23 -5.76
C ASP A 117 -10.13 -0.47 -4.58
N PHE A 118 -10.57 0.75 -4.88
CA PHE A 118 -11.22 1.65 -3.93
C PHE A 118 -12.73 1.56 -4.08
N ALA A 119 -13.45 1.65 -2.97
CA ALA A 119 -14.89 1.76 -2.94
C ALA A 119 -15.33 2.85 -1.96
N PHE A 120 -16.34 3.62 -2.34
CA PHE A 120 -16.86 4.73 -1.54
C PHE A 120 -18.31 4.49 -1.18
N THR A 121 -18.65 4.71 0.08
CA THR A 121 -20.04 4.80 0.56
C THR A 121 -20.20 6.12 1.30
N ILE A 122 -21.25 6.89 0.99
CA ILE A 122 -21.51 8.17 1.66
C ILE A 122 -22.77 8.05 2.50
N TYR A 123 -22.70 8.56 3.72
CA TYR A 123 -23.84 8.65 4.62
C TYR A 123 -24.20 10.12 4.86
N ASP A 124 -25.48 10.39 5.07
CA ASP A 124 -25.92 11.70 5.58
C ASP A 124 -25.53 11.87 7.06
N GLU A 125 -25.72 13.09 7.58
CA GLU A 125 -25.44 13.44 8.99
C GLU A 125 -26.16 12.52 10.00
N ALA A 126 -27.33 11.98 9.63
CA ALA A 126 -28.08 11.05 10.47
C ALA A 126 -27.58 9.59 10.38
N GLY A 127 -26.53 9.32 9.59
CA GLY A 127 -25.94 8.00 9.39
C GLY A 127 -26.74 7.11 8.44
N ARG A 128 -27.65 7.66 7.64
CA ARG A 128 -28.36 6.93 6.58
C ARG A 128 -27.54 6.95 5.30
N VAL A 129 -27.59 5.87 4.54
CA VAL A 129 -26.89 5.79 3.24
C VAL A 129 -27.43 6.88 2.32
N TYR A 130 -26.55 7.78 1.90
CA TYR A 130 -26.81 8.82 0.91
C TYR A 130 -26.46 8.30 -0.50
N THR A 131 -25.29 7.68 -0.65
CA THR A 131 -24.92 6.94 -1.86
C THR A 131 -24.51 5.51 -1.52
N GLU A 132 -24.96 4.55 -2.33
CA GLU A 132 -24.52 3.15 -2.22
C GLU A 132 -23.04 3.01 -2.59
N THR A 133 -22.45 1.87 -2.22
CA THR A 133 -21.05 1.56 -2.48
C THR A 133 -20.74 1.59 -3.99
N ALA A 134 -19.78 2.42 -4.39
CA ALA A 134 -19.33 2.56 -5.78
C ALA A 134 -17.80 2.63 -5.88
N ASP A 135 -17.25 2.28 -7.05
CA ASP A 135 -15.81 2.36 -7.37
C ASP A 135 -15.35 3.77 -7.77
N TYR A 136 -16.23 4.77 -7.63
CA TYR A 136 -15.94 6.19 -7.84
C TYR A 136 -16.65 7.03 -6.80
N PHE A 137 -16.10 8.22 -6.53
CA PHE A 137 -16.68 9.15 -5.59
C PHE A 137 -17.89 9.86 -6.21
N GLN A 138 -19.05 9.75 -5.57
CA GLN A 138 -20.29 10.42 -5.98
C GLN A 138 -20.51 11.65 -5.09
N CYS A 139 -20.08 12.83 -5.55
CA CYS A 139 -20.21 14.04 -4.76
C CYS A 139 -21.69 14.31 -4.36
N PRO A 140 -21.98 14.62 -3.08
CA PRO A 140 -23.29 15.10 -2.67
C PRO A 140 -23.72 16.32 -3.48
N GLN A 141 -25.00 16.39 -3.82
CA GLN A 141 -25.59 17.43 -4.68
C GLN A 141 -26.30 18.54 -3.90
N GLU A 142 -26.28 18.44 -2.57
CA GLU A 142 -26.86 19.42 -1.66
C GLU A 142 -25.78 19.87 -0.66
N PRO A 143 -25.81 21.13 -0.22
CA PRO A 143 -24.92 21.59 0.84
C PRO A 143 -25.21 20.84 2.14
N GLY A 144 -24.17 20.49 2.88
CA GLY A 144 -24.33 19.77 4.13
C GLY A 144 -23.08 19.02 4.57
N THR A 145 -23.23 18.28 5.66
CA THR A 145 -22.18 17.46 6.24
C THR A 145 -22.47 15.98 5.95
N TYR A 146 -21.49 15.29 5.37
CA TYR A 146 -21.64 13.90 4.95
C TYR A 146 -20.48 13.07 5.46
N LEU A 147 -20.75 11.84 5.91
CA LEU A 147 -19.72 10.90 6.31
C LEU A 147 -19.29 10.09 5.08
N VAL A 148 -18.01 10.16 4.75
CA VAL A 148 -17.40 9.33 3.70
C VAL A 148 -16.78 8.10 4.34
N CYS A 149 -17.10 6.93 3.81
CA CYS A 149 -16.44 5.66 4.09
C CYS A 149 -15.73 5.20 2.82
N GLU A 150 -14.41 5.28 2.82
CA GLU A 150 -13.56 4.72 1.77
C GLU A 150 -13.06 3.34 2.21
N GLU A 151 -13.30 2.32 1.40
CA GLU A 151 -12.82 0.95 1.59
C GLU A 151 -11.78 0.60 0.52
N PHE A 152 -10.63 0.11 0.95
CA PHE A 152 -9.65 -0.56 0.09
C PHE A 152 -8.76 -1.49 0.91
N TYR A 153 -7.88 -2.25 0.25
CA TYR A 153 -6.93 -3.12 0.94
C TYR A 153 -5.46 -2.73 0.69
N TRP A 154 -4.61 -3.05 1.67
CA TRP A 154 -3.15 -2.99 1.54
C TRP A 154 -2.60 -4.39 1.29
N GLY A 155 -1.84 -4.58 0.22
CA GLY A 155 -1.20 -5.83 -0.16
C GLY A 155 -1.66 -6.36 -1.52
N THR A 156 -1.63 -7.68 -1.67
CA THR A 156 -2.01 -8.37 -2.91
C THR A 156 -3.31 -9.14 -2.72
N GLN A 157 -3.92 -9.63 -3.80
CA GLN A 157 -5.19 -10.38 -3.72
C GLN A 157 -5.16 -11.58 -2.75
N ARG A 158 -3.99 -12.21 -2.52
CA ARG A 158 -3.85 -13.39 -1.63
C ARG A 158 -3.26 -13.06 -0.25
N GLU A 159 -2.69 -11.88 -0.07
CA GLU A 159 -2.02 -11.44 1.15
C GLU A 159 -2.33 -9.95 1.33
N ASN A 160 -3.40 -9.61 2.06
CA ASN A 160 -3.83 -8.22 2.24
C ASN A 160 -4.51 -7.95 3.57
N ILE A 161 -4.66 -6.67 3.88
CA ILE A 161 -5.41 -6.14 5.02
C ILE A 161 -6.46 -5.18 4.47
N GLY A 162 -7.73 -5.53 4.63
CA GLY A 162 -8.85 -4.67 4.26
C GLY A 162 -9.09 -3.60 5.32
N MET A 163 -9.26 -2.35 4.87
CA MET A 163 -9.42 -1.20 5.73
C MET A 163 -10.62 -0.36 5.28
N GLU A 164 -11.32 0.21 6.24
CA GLU A 164 -12.25 1.34 6.05
C GLU A 164 -11.57 2.61 6.61
N TYR A 165 -11.75 3.71 5.89
CA TYR A 165 -11.29 5.03 6.29
C TYR A 165 -12.48 5.99 6.31
N TYR A 166 -12.67 6.63 7.46
CA TYR A 166 -13.82 7.48 7.73
C TYR A 166 -13.40 8.93 7.97
N PHE A 167 -14.07 9.84 7.29
CA PHE A 167 -13.92 11.29 7.47
C PHE A 167 -15.22 11.99 7.07
N TRP A 168 -15.51 13.10 7.73
CA TRP A 168 -16.63 13.97 7.38
C TRP A 168 -16.19 14.98 6.34
N ILE A 169 -17.07 15.24 5.38
CA ILE A 169 -16.92 16.32 4.41
C ILE A 169 -18.02 17.37 4.64
N GLU A 170 -17.65 18.64 4.55
CA GLU A 170 -18.58 19.76 4.49
C GLU A 170 -18.65 20.26 3.05
N VAL A 171 -19.81 20.06 2.41
CA VAL A 171 -20.10 20.52 1.05
C VAL A 171 -20.80 21.87 1.14
N SER A 172 -20.23 22.89 0.50
CA SER A 172 -20.78 24.25 0.51
C SER A 172 -21.63 24.56 -0.74
N GLU A 173 -22.54 25.53 -0.62
CA GLU A 173 -23.27 26.08 -1.78
C GLU A 173 -22.32 26.64 -2.84
N GLU A 174 -21.24 27.28 -2.41
CA GLU A 174 -20.24 27.89 -3.28
C GLU A 174 -19.51 26.85 -4.14
N TYR A 175 -19.16 25.70 -3.54
CA TYR A 175 -18.57 24.59 -4.27
C TYR A 175 -19.53 24.04 -5.33
N LEU A 176 -20.78 23.75 -4.95
CA LEU A 176 -21.79 23.21 -5.88
C LEU A 176 -22.11 24.19 -7.01
N ALA A 177 -22.16 25.49 -6.73
CA ALA A 177 -22.36 26.51 -7.75
C ALA A 177 -21.19 26.58 -8.75
N SER A 178 -19.97 26.25 -8.32
CA SER A 178 -18.80 26.19 -9.20
C SER A 178 -18.78 24.97 -10.11
N GLU A 179 -19.29 23.82 -9.65
CA GLU A 179 -19.44 22.60 -10.46
C GLU A 179 -20.46 22.77 -11.59
N GLY A 180 -21.57 23.49 -11.33
CA GLY A 180 -22.61 23.74 -12.34
C GLY A 180 -22.25 24.81 -13.38
N ALA A 181 -21.08 25.46 -13.25
CA ALA A 181 -20.63 26.51 -14.16
C ALA A 181 -19.64 26.02 -15.23
N GLU A 182 -19.18 24.76 -15.15
CA GLU A 182 -18.39 24.07 -16.18
C GLU A 182 -19.28 23.36 -17.21
#